data_AF-A0A0S8D1I8-F1
#
_entry.id   AF-A0A0S8D1I8-F1
#
_cell.length_a   1.000
_cell.length_b   1.000
_cell.length_c   1.000
_cell.angle_alpha   90.00
_cell.angle_beta   90.00
_cell.angle_gamma   90.00
#
_symmetry.space_group_name_H-M   'P 1'
#
loop_
_entity.id
_entity.type
_entity.pdbx_description
1 polymer ?
#
loop_
_entity_poly.entity_id
_entity_poly.type
_entity_poly.pdbx_seq_one_letter_code
_entity_poly.pdbx_strand_id
1 'polypeptide(L)'
;MKKWLLIMLLMSLLSDGDMLTKDTLDPGRTNIQSKKGESKGWLKQDTLDKDRINIYDKNGDLKGVLRKDTLNTDNWQFRNK
;
A
#
# COMPACT_ATOMS: atom_id res chain seq x y z
N MET A 1 9.75 11.56 -7.45
CA MET A 1 8.51 12.24 -6.99
C MET A 1 7.36 11.27 -6.65
N LYS A 2 7.18 10.13 -7.34
CA LYS A 2 6.03 9.20 -7.10
C LYS A 2 5.96 8.51 -5.72
N LYS A 3 7.09 8.31 -5.02
CA LYS A 3 7.15 7.61 -3.71
C LYS A 3 6.42 8.36 -2.58
N TRP A 4 6.49 9.69 -2.55
CA TRP A 4 5.93 10.51 -1.48
C TRP A 4 4.41 10.64 -1.55
N LEU A 5 3.84 10.58 -2.76
CA LEU A 5 2.38 10.59 -2.98
C LEU A 5 1.72 9.32 -2.45
N LEU A 6 2.38 8.17 -2.64
CA LEU A 6 1.91 6.88 -2.11
C LEU A 6 1.94 6.87 -0.57
N ILE A 7 2.98 7.44 0.03
CA ILE A 7 3.15 7.54 1.50
C ILE A 7 2.06 8.41 2.14
N MET A 8 1.73 9.57 1.55
CA MET A 8 0.69 10.46 2.12
C MET A 8 -0.72 9.88 2.01
N LEU A 9 -1.00 9.09 0.97
CA LEU A 9 -2.33 8.55 0.72
C LEU A 9 -2.65 7.31 1.57
N LEU A 10 -1.61 6.63 2.07
CA LEU A 10 -1.72 5.47 2.95
C LEU A 10 -2.06 5.80 4.41
N MET A 11 -2.15 7.08 4.78
CA MET A 11 -2.42 7.50 6.16
C MET A 11 -3.79 7.08 6.70
N SER A 12 -4.76 6.71 5.86
CA SER A 12 -6.03 6.12 6.32
C SER A 12 -5.93 4.65 6.72
N LEU A 13 -4.86 3.97 6.31
CA LEU A 13 -4.61 2.54 6.55
C LEU A 13 -3.53 2.30 7.59
N LEU A 14 -2.73 3.32 7.87
CA LEU A 14 -1.62 3.29 8.79
C LEU A 14 -2.04 3.90 10.13
N SER A 15 -1.57 3.29 11.21
CA SER A 15 -1.62 3.88 12.53
C SER A 15 -0.41 4.78 12.75
N ASP A 16 -0.50 5.72 13.67
CA ASP A 16 0.65 6.54 14.05
C ASP A 16 1.83 5.65 14.49
N GLY A 17 3.02 5.97 13.98
CA GLY A 17 4.23 5.18 14.19
C GLY A 17 4.39 3.94 13.31
N ASP A 18 3.45 3.63 12.41
CA ASP A 18 3.68 2.61 11.39
C ASP A 18 4.77 3.05 10.39
N MET A 19 5.54 2.09 9.90
CA MET A 19 6.64 2.28 8.97
C MET A 19 6.37 1.50 7.68
N LEU A 20 6.70 2.14 6.55
CA LEU A 20 6.72 1.49 5.24
C LEU A 20 8.15 1.09 4.91
N THR A 21 8.40 -0.21 4.80
CA THR A 21 9.72 -0.75 4.50
C THR A 21 9.70 -1.51 3.17
N LYS A 22 10.80 -1.42 2.41
CA LYS A 22 10.92 -2.24 1.19
C LYS A 22 11.10 -3.69 1.61
N ASP A 23 10.37 -4.60 0.99
CA ASP A 23 10.59 -6.03 1.21
C ASP A 23 11.92 -6.47 0.57
N THR A 24 12.69 -7.27 1.30
CA THR A 24 14.02 -7.72 0.88
C THR A 24 13.99 -8.93 -0.04
N LEU A 25 12.91 -9.71 -0.02
CA LEU A 25 12.73 -10.94 -0.79
C LEU A 25 11.84 -10.72 -2.02
N ASP A 26 10.85 -9.83 -1.94
CA ASP A 26 9.99 -9.42 -3.06
C ASP A 26 10.11 -7.91 -3.29
N PRO A 27 11.00 -7.45 -4.19
CA PRO A 27 11.22 -6.03 -4.44
C PRO A 27 9.98 -5.24 -4.87
N GLY A 28 8.91 -5.92 -5.32
CA GLY A 28 7.63 -5.30 -5.66
C GLY A 28 6.70 -5.09 -4.47
N ARG A 29 7.07 -5.59 -3.28
CA ARG A 29 6.31 -5.40 -2.03
C ARG A 29 6.86 -4.27 -1.19
N THR A 30 5.95 -3.52 -0.61
CA THR A 30 6.22 -2.60 0.50
C THR A 30 5.53 -3.13 1.75
N ASN A 31 6.30 -3.47 2.77
CA ASN A 31 5.78 -3.97 4.03
C ASN A 31 5.28 -2.82 4.90
N ILE A 32 4.24 -3.10 5.68
CA ILE A 32 3.72 -2.22 6.71
C ILE A 32 4.10 -2.83 8.06
N GLN A 33 4.88 -2.10 8.84
CA GLN A 33 5.36 -2.54 10.15
C GLN A 33 4.93 -1.56 11.23
N SER A 34 4.59 -2.06 12.42
CA SER A 34 4.42 -1.18 13.58
C SER A 34 5.75 -0.56 13.99
N LYS A 35 5.72 0.46 14.85
CA LYS A 35 6.93 1.04 15.47
C LYS A 35 7.82 0.00 16.17
N LYS A 36 7.24 -1.11 16.61
CA LYS A 36 7.94 -2.22 17.27
C LYS A 36 8.50 -3.27 16.30
N GLY A 37 8.31 -3.08 14.99
CA GLY A 37 8.76 -4.00 13.95
C GLY A 37 7.79 -5.15 13.62
N GLU A 38 6.59 -5.14 14.17
CA GLU A 38 5.60 -6.19 13.91
C GLU A 38 4.96 -5.98 12.54
N SER A 39 4.85 -7.05 11.74
CA SER A 39 4.18 -6.98 10.43
C SER A 39 2.67 -6.77 10.59
N LYS A 40 2.14 -5.74 9.94
CA LYS A 40 0.69 -5.46 9.84
C LYS A 40 0.12 -5.90 8.49
N GLY A 41 0.98 -6.09 7.49
CA GLY A 41 0.59 -6.42 6.13
C GLY A 41 1.58 -5.87 5.11
N TRP A 42 1.15 -5.81 3.85
CA TRP A 42 1.97 -5.28 2.77
C TRP A 42 1.13 -4.76 1.61
N LEU A 43 1.82 -4.00 0.77
CA LEU A 43 1.30 -3.39 -0.45
C LEU A 43 2.04 -4.00 -1.63
N LYS A 44 1.31 -4.30 -2.70
CA LYS A 44 1.93 -4.75 -3.95
C LYS A 44 1.18 -4.15 -5.13
N GLN A 45 1.92 -3.60 -6.09
CA GLN A 45 1.33 -3.17 -7.35
C GLN A 45 0.73 -4.39 -8.07
N ASP A 46 -0.48 -4.23 -8.59
CA ASP A 46 -1.12 -5.30 -9.35
C ASP A 46 -0.32 -5.59 -10.62
N THR A 47 -0.19 -6.87 -10.96
CA THR A 47 0.66 -7.31 -12.08
C THR A 47 -0.01 -7.07 -13.43
N LEU A 48 -1.34 -7.05 -13.46
CA LEU A 48 -2.14 -6.85 -14.67
C LEU A 48 -2.61 -5.40 -14.81
N ASP A 49 -2.85 -4.71 -13.69
CA ASP A 49 -3.29 -3.31 -13.66
C ASP A 49 -2.27 -2.41 -12.94
N LYS A 50 -1.43 -1.71 -13.72
CA LYS A 50 -0.39 -0.83 -13.16
C LYS A 50 -0.95 0.37 -12.40
N ASP A 51 -2.22 0.71 -12.58
CA ASP A 51 -2.90 1.79 -11.87
C ASP A 51 -3.60 1.28 -10.60
N ARG A 52 -3.38 0.01 -10.22
CA ARG A 52 -3.91 -0.61 -9.02
C ARG A 52 -2.79 -1.06 -8.09
N ILE A 53 -2.98 -0.81 -6.79
CA ILE A 53 -2.14 -1.32 -5.71
C ILE A 53 -3.03 -2.10 -4.76
N ASN A 54 -2.68 -3.37 -4.55
CA ASN A 54 -3.37 -4.27 -3.64
C ASN A 54 -2.78 -4.15 -2.24
N ILE A 55 -3.66 -4.18 -1.25
CA ILE A 55 -3.33 -4.03 0.17
C ILE A 55 -3.73 -5.33 0.86
N TYR A 56 -2.76 -5.98 1.49
CA TYR A 56 -2.93 -7.26 2.16
C TYR A 56 -2.67 -7.10 3.65
N ASP A 57 -3.40 -7.86 4.47
CA ASP A 57 -3.02 -8.01 5.87
C ASP A 57 -1.84 -8.97 6.04
N LYS A 58 -1.38 -9.12 7.28
CA LYS A 58 -0.25 -10.00 7.63
C LYS A 58 -0.45 -11.48 7.27
N ASN A 59 -1.70 -11.93 7.09
CA ASN A 59 -2.01 -13.32 6.71
C ASN A 59 -2.03 -13.50 5.18
N GLY A 60 -2.00 -12.40 4.42
CA GLY A 60 -2.08 -12.40 2.98
C GLY A 60 -3.49 -12.23 2.42
N ASP A 61 -4.46 -11.89 3.27
CA ASP A 61 -5.81 -11.61 2.82
C ASP A 61 -5.89 -10.19 2.26
N LEU A 62 -6.52 -10.05 1.08
CA LEU A 62 -6.75 -8.75 0.46
C LEU A 62 -7.72 -7.93 1.33
N LYS A 63 -7.28 -6.79 1.84
CA LYS A 63 -8.07 -5.85 2.65
C LYS A 63 -8.68 -4.72 1.83
N GLY A 64 -8.02 -4.35 0.74
CA GLY A 64 -8.50 -3.30 -0.14
C GLY A 64 -7.55 -3.01 -1.28
N VAL A 65 -7.94 -2.01 -2.08
CA VAL A 65 -7.23 -1.61 -3.28
C VAL A 65 -7.15 -0.08 -3.35
N LEU A 66 -5.99 0.41 -3.74
CA LEU A 66 -5.81 1.78 -4.21
C LEU A 66 -5.84 1.76 -5.72
N ARG A 67 -6.70 2.57 -6.32
CA ARG A 67 -6.79 2.71 -7.78
C ARG A 67 -6.61 4.16 -8.17
N LYS A 68 -5.78 4.41 -9.17
CA LYS A 68 -5.64 5.74 -9.75
C LYS A 68 -6.95 6.18 -10.38
N ASP A 69 -7.34 7.42 -10.14
CA ASP A 69 -8.53 7.98 -10.76
C ASP A 69 -8.25 8.23 -12.26
N THR A 70 -9.18 7.78 -13.10
CA THR A 70 -9.04 7.83 -14.56
C THR A 70 -9.18 9.24 -15.11
N LEU A 71 -9.94 10.10 -14.44
CA LEU A 71 -10.20 11.48 -14.86
C LEU A 71 -9.20 12.46 -14.23
N ASN A 72 -8.72 12.16 -13.03
CA ASN A 72 -7.66 12.92 -12.38
C ASN A 72 -6.52 12.00 -11.94
N THR A 73 -5.46 11.93 -12.74
CA THR A 73 -4.34 11.03 -12.49
C THR A 73 -3.51 11.35 -11.24
N ASP A 74 -3.72 12.50 -10.61
CA ASP A 74 -3.09 12.84 -9.34
C ASP A 74 -3.89 12.29 -8.15
N ASN A 75 -5.15 11.93 -8.38
CA ASN A 75 -6.03 11.34 -7.39
C ASN A 75 -5.95 9.81 -7.41
N TRP A 76 -6.10 9.25 -6.22
CA TRP A 76 -6.18 7.82 -6.00
C TRP A 76 -7.36 7.54 -5.08
N GLN A 77 -8.13 6.50 -5.40
CA GLN A 77 -9.30 6.10 -4.65
C GLN A 77 -8.98 4.81 -3.89
N PHE A 78 -9.22 4.83 -2.58
CA PHE A 78 -9.20 3.63 -1.76
C PHE A 78 -10.56 2.95 -1.76
N ARG A 79 -10.57 1.63 -1.95
CA ARG A 79 -11.75 0.78 -1.80
C ARG A 79 -11.42 -0.39 -0.89
N ASN A 80 -12.18 -0.53 0.18
CA ASN A 80 -12.19 -1.75 0.98
C ASN A 80 -12.71 -2.93 0.15
N LYS A 81 -12.23 -4.14 0.48
CA LYS A 81 -12.85 -5.40 0.03
C LYS A 81 -14.15 -5.64 0.79
#